data_AF-A0A445D9C9-F1
#
_entry.id   AF-A0A445D9C9-F1
#
_cell.length_a   1.000
_cell.length_b   1.000
_cell.length_c   1.000
_cell.angle_alpha   90.00
_cell.angle_beta   90.00
_cell.angle_gamma   90.00
#
_symmetry.space_group_name_H-M   'P 1'
#
loop_
_entity.id
_entity.type
_entity.pdbx_description
1 polymer ?
#
loop_
_entity_poly.entity_id
_entity_poly.type
_entity_poly.pdbx_seq_one_letter_code
_entity_poly.pdbx_strand_id
1 'polypeptide(L)'
;MRNFELLVQEIIKKYIASSGNGNQYAALASSLGLLTWEKPSYSEFQQLASESEYAAWTLVNGHALNHVTISAHRLKTELRDIKNLNRFIEESGFRLNSEGGVLKVSPDGLLLQSSTVADSMPFQFSDGATESVPCSYIEFAERLVLPQYKNLPAIELGNADLKIKLMEQVKEFHRRDGFEVGNADKIFESTSKDQLSRVG
;
A
#
# COMPACT_ATOMS: atom_id res chain seq x y z
N MET A 1 6.44 4.42 20.38
CA MET A 1 7.79 4.08 20.90
C MET A 1 7.80 3.16 22.12
N ARG A 2 6.70 2.90 22.86
CA ARG A 2 6.73 2.06 24.07
C ARG A 2 6.77 0.53 23.84
N ASN A 3 6.77 0.07 22.59
CA ASN A 3 6.63 -1.36 22.25
C ASN A 3 7.83 -1.95 21.50
N PHE A 4 8.92 -1.19 21.33
CA PHE A 4 10.14 -1.72 20.70
C PHE A 4 11.21 -2.05 21.73
N GLU A 5 12.14 -2.96 21.40
CA GLU A 5 13.36 -3.17 22.17
C GLU A 5 14.16 -1.87 22.30
N LEU A 6 14.89 -1.73 23.40
CA LEU A 6 15.65 -0.50 23.69
C LEU A 6 16.64 -0.17 22.59
N LEU A 7 17.30 -1.17 22.01
CA LEU A 7 18.27 -0.99 20.93
C LEU A 7 17.63 -0.36 19.69
N VAL A 8 16.47 -0.86 19.26
CA VAL A 8 15.70 -0.29 18.13
C VAL A 8 15.21 1.12 18.44
N GLN A 9 14.78 1.40 19.68
CA GLN A 9 14.43 2.76 20.08
C GLN A 9 15.62 3.72 19.96
N GLU A 10 16.81 3.31 20.38
CA GLU A 10 18.02 4.14 20.27
C GLU A 10 18.43 4.39 18.81
N ILE A 11 18.31 3.39 17.94
CA ILE A 11 18.53 3.56 16.49
C ILE A 11 17.56 4.61 15.94
N ILE A 12 16.25 4.50 16.22
CA ILE A 12 15.26 5.46 15.72
C ILE A 12 15.56 6.87 16.26
N LYS A 13 15.85 7.00 17.56
CA LYS A 13 16.19 8.29 18.18
C LYS A 13 17.41 8.94 17.54
N LYS A 14 18.44 8.16 17.18
CA LYS A 14 19.64 8.64 16.47
C LYS A 14 19.26 9.33 15.15
N TYR A 15 18.45 8.69 14.31
CA TYR A 15 18.05 9.26 13.02
C TYR A 15 17.06 10.42 13.16
N ILE A 16 16.16 10.39 14.13
CA ILE A 16 15.30 11.53 14.43
C ILE A 16 16.13 12.74 14.90
N ALA A 17 17.13 12.52 15.75
CA ALA A 17 18.02 13.58 16.22
C ALA A 17 18.83 14.21 15.07
N SER A 18 19.36 13.41 14.15
CA SER A 18 20.08 13.93 12.97
C SER A 18 19.16 14.67 12.00
N SER A 19 17.86 14.38 12.01
CA SER A 19 16.88 15.11 11.20
C SER A 19 16.61 16.54 11.66
N GLY A 20 16.88 16.87 12.93
CA GLY A 20 16.59 18.18 13.50
C GLY A 20 15.12 18.58 13.29
N ASN A 21 14.88 19.68 12.57
CA ASN A 21 13.54 20.17 12.23
C ASN A 21 13.01 19.64 10.88
N GLY A 22 13.62 18.60 10.32
CA GLY A 22 13.25 18.03 9.01
C GLY A 22 11.77 17.60 8.93
N ASN A 23 11.17 17.24 10.07
CA ASN A 23 9.75 16.95 10.19
C ASN A 23 8.83 18.11 9.77
N GLN A 24 9.29 19.38 9.88
CA GLN A 24 8.55 20.55 9.42
C GLN A 24 8.50 20.66 7.89
N TYR A 25 9.33 19.90 7.18
CA TYR A 25 9.49 19.94 5.73
C TYR A 25 9.21 18.58 5.06
N ALA A 26 8.46 17.69 5.71
CA ALA A 26 8.16 16.35 5.22
C ALA A 26 7.55 16.33 3.80
N ALA A 27 6.66 17.28 3.48
CA ALA A 27 6.08 17.39 2.14
C ALA A 27 7.13 17.72 1.06
N LEU A 28 8.09 18.60 1.39
CA LEU A 28 9.20 18.93 0.50
C LEU A 28 10.11 17.72 0.30
N ALA A 29 10.47 17.04 1.39
CA ALA A 29 11.27 15.81 1.36
C ALA A 29 10.61 14.72 0.49
N SER A 30 9.31 14.52 0.64
CA SER A 30 8.51 13.60 -0.18
C SER A 30 8.58 13.97 -1.67
N SER A 31 8.36 15.25 -2.01
CA SER A 31 8.35 15.72 -3.40
C SER A 31 9.72 15.64 -4.10
N LEU A 32 10.80 15.70 -3.32
CA LEU A 32 12.17 15.65 -3.83
C LEU A 32 12.79 14.24 -3.75
N GLY A 33 12.11 13.27 -3.13
CA GLY A 33 12.65 11.92 -2.93
C GLY A 33 13.85 11.89 -1.97
N LEU A 34 13.83 12.72 -0.92
CA LEU A 34 14.94 12.86 0.03
C LEU A 34 14.57 12.31 1.41
N LEU A 35 15.58 11.72 2.08
CA LEU A 35 15.51 11.48 3.52
C LEU A 35 15.74 12.79 4.27
N THR A 36 15.01 13.00 5.36
CA THR A 36 15.23 14.16 6.24
C THR A 36 16.30 13.91 7.29
N TRP A 37 16.84 12.69 7.37
CA TRP A 37 17.93 12.26 8.26
C TRP A 37 19.12 11.79 7.44
N GLU A 38 20.24 11.58 8.13
CA GLU A 38 21.46 11.02 7.53
C GLU A 38 21.24 9.62 6.95
N LYS A 39 22.00 9.29 5.90
CA LYS A 39 21.95 7.99 5.25
C LYS A 39 22.23 6.85 6.25
N PRO A 40 21.35 5.85 6.37
CA PRO A 40 21.49 4.81 7.36
C PRO A 40 22.62 3.82 7.04
N SER A 41 23.12 3.13 8.08
CA SER A 41 24.01 1.97 7.92
C SER A 41 23.20 0.70 7.65
N TYR A 42 23.79 -0.27 6.95
CA TYR A 42 23.11 -1.52 6.66
C TYR A 42 22.88 -2.33 7.95
N SER A 43 23.84 -2.30 8.88
CA SER A 43 23.70 -2.97 10.17
C SER A 43 22.49 -2.46 10.98
N GLU A 44 22.23 -1.16 11.01
CA GLU A 44 21.08 -0.60 11.72
C GLU A 44 19.77 -0.86 10.99
N PHE A 45 19.79 -0.87 9.65
CA PHE A 45 18.64 -1.30 8.84
C PHE A 45 18.25 -2.75 9.14
N GLN A 46 19.22 -3.67 9.20
CA GLN A 46 18.96 -5.08 9.52
C GLN A 46 18.39 -5.26 10.93
N GLN A 47 18.92 -4.52 11.92
CA GLN A 47 18.39 -4.54 13.28
C GLN A 47 16.93 -4.09 13.31
N LEU A 48 16.60 -2.99 12.64
CA LEU A 48 15.21 -2.54 12.50
C LEU A 48 14.34 -3.57 11.78
N ALA A 49 14.82 -4.14 10.67
CA ALA A 49 14.07 -5.11 9.89
C ALA A 49 13.76 -6.40 10.66
N SER A 50 14.61 -6.78 11.61
CA SER A 50 14.40 -7.96 12.46
C SER A 50 13.25 -7.81 13.46
N GLU A 51 12.88 -6.57 13.79
CA GLU A 51 11.81 -6.28 14.76
C GLU A 51 10.57 -5.64 14.10
N SER A 52 10.78 -4.79 13.09
CA SER A 52 9.73 -4.08 12.37
C SER A 52 10.16 -3.76 10.94
N GLU A 53 9.64 -4.53 10.00
CA GLU A 53 9.81 -4.24 8.57
C GLU A 53 9.28 -2.84 8.19
N TYR A 54 8.22 -2.37 8.86
CA TYR A 54 7.73 -0.99 8.69
C TYR A 54 8.79 0.04 9.09
N ALA A 55 9.44 -0.13 10.25
CA ALA A 55 10.49 0.79 10.69
C ALA A 55 11.69 0.76 9.74
N ALA A 56 12.07 -0.42 9.24
CA ALA A 56 13.11 -0.56 8.24
C ALA A 56 12.74 0.10 6.90
N TRP A 57 11.51 -0.09 6.43
CA TRP A 57 11.00 0.57 5.21
C TRP A 57 11.04 2.09 5.36
N THR A 58 10.54 2.62 6.47
CA THR A 58 10.56 4.06 6.75
C THR A 58 12.00 4.58 6.79
N LEU A 59 12.96 3.86 7.39
CA LEU A 59 14.35 4.31 7.51
C LEU A 59 14.98 4.65 6.14
N VAL A 60 14.71 3.83 5.12
CA VAL A 60 15.32 3.95 3.78
C VAL A 60 14.46 4.68 2.76
N ASN A 61 13.14 4.81 2.99
CA ASN A 61 12.21 5.52 2.10
C ASN A 61 11.74 6.89 2.65
N GLY A 62 11.88 7.13 3.96
CA GLY A 62 11.50 8.38 4.62
C GLY A 62 10.02 8.72 4.42
N HIS A 63 9.76 9.91 3.88
CA HIS A 63 8.42 10.42 3.57
C HIS A 63 7.96 10.15 2.14
N ALA A 64 8.63 9.24 1.43
CA ALA A 64 8.18 8.80 0.11
C ALA A 64 6.74 8.24 0.18
N LEU A 65 6.00 8.43 -0.91
CA LEU A 65 4.66 7.87 -1.04
C LEU A 65 4.74 6.34 -1.04
N ASN A 66 4.20 5.69 -0.01
CA ASN A 66 4.27 4.23 0.12
C ASN A 66 3.44 3.51 -0.95
N HIS A 67 2.25 4.01 -1.26
CA HIS A 67 1.44 3.53 -2.37
C HIS A 67 0.41 4.57 -2.80
N VAL A 68 -0.15 4.34 -3.99
CA VAL A 68 -1.42 4.92 -4.43
C VAL A 68 -2.44 3.81 -4.57
N THR A 69 -3.72 4.17 -4.48
CA THR A 69 -4.81 3.21 -4.65
C THR A 69 -5.63 3.56 -5.88
N ILE A 70 -5.72 2.64 -6.84
CA ILE A 70 -6.63 2.74 -7.97
C ILE A 70 -8.03 2.34 -7.52
N SER A 71 -8.98 3.26 -7.70
CA SER A 71 -10.41 2.98 -7.47
C SER A 71 -10.98 2.18 -8.63
N ALA A 72 -11.00 0.85 -8.49
CA ALA A 72 -11.44 -0.07 -9.52
C ALA A 72 -12.87 0.24 -9.99
N HIS A 73 -13.80 0.50 -9.07
CA HIS A 73 -15.21 0.78 -9.40
C HIS A 73 -15.44 1.99 -10.30
N ARG A 74 -14.43 2.85 -10.50
CA ARG A 74 -14.44 4.02 -11.39
C ARG A 74 -13.88 3.75 -12.79
N LEU A 75 -13.30 2.58 -13.02
CA LEU A 75 -12.87 2.16 -14.36
C LEU A 75 -14.09 1.98 -15.28
N LYS A 76 -13.92 2.32 -16.55
CA LYS A 76 -14.99 2.28 -17.57
C LYS A 76 -15.09 0.94 -18.30
N THR A 77 -14.19 0.01 -18.01
CA THR A 77 -14.12 -1.33 -18.62
C THR A 77 -14.55 -2.39 -17.62
N GLU A 78 -14.55 -3.66 -18.03
CA GLU A 78 -14.81 -4.80 -17.14
C GLU A 78 -13.79 -4.95 -16.00
N LEU A 79 -12.66 -4.24 -16.05
CA LEU A 79 -11.67 -4.14 -14.96
C LEU A 79 -12.20 -3.40 -13.74
N ARG A 80 -13.41 -2.86 -13.80
CA ARG A 80 -14.05 -2.24 -12.64
C ARG A 80 -14.40 -3.21 -11.51
N ASP A 81 -14.57 -4.49 -11.86
CA ASP A 81 -14.64 -5.59 -10.90
C ASP A 81 -13.20 -5.95 -10.51
N ILE A 82 -12.90 -5.90 -9.21
CA ILE A 82 -11.55 -6.07 -8.71
C ILE A 82 -10.98 -7.47 -8.99
N LYS A 83 -11.81 -8.50 -9.14
CA LYS A 83 -11.33 -9.85 -9.49
C LYS A 83 -10.87 -9.92 -10.93
N ASN A 84 -11.58 -9.25 -11.84
CA ASN A 84 -11.14 -9.09 -13.23
C ASN A 84 -9.86 -8.27 -13.30
N LEU A 85 -9.75 -7.20 -12.52
CA LEU A 85 -8.54 -6.38 -12.44
C LEU A 85 -7.34 -7.18 -11.93
N ASN A 86 -7.51 -7.96 -10.86
CA ASN A 86 -6.44 -8.81 -10.33
C ASN A 86 -5.93 -9.80 -11.38
N ARG A 87 -6.85 -10.49 -12.07
CA ARG A 87 -6.47 -11.42 -13.15
C ARG A 87 -5.70 -10.71 -14.25
N PHE A 88 -6.15 -9.53 -14.69
CA PHE A 88 -5.47 -8.74 -15.70
C PHE A 88 -4.04 -8.35 -15.26
N ILE A 89 -3.85 -7.99 -13.99
CA ILE A 89 -2.53 -7.62 -13.44
C ILE A 89 -1.59 -8.84 -13.44
N GLU A 90 -2.08 -10.00 -13.00
CA GLU A 90 -1.31 -11.25 -12.99
C GLU A 90 -0.96 -11.73 -14.40
N GLU A 91 -1.93 -11.71 -15.33
CA GLU A 91 -1.72 -12.04 -16.75
C GLU A 91 -0.74 -11.07 -17.43
N SER A 92 -0.62 -9.84 -16.92
CA SER A 92 0.36 -8.85 -17.38
C SER A 92 1.76 -9.05 -16.78
N GLY A 93 1.96 -10.07 -15.95
CA GLY A 93 3.26 -10.44 -15.38
C GLY A 93 3.60 -9.79 -14.05
N PHE A 94 2.65 -9.10 -13.41
CA PHE A 94 2.87 -8.50 -12.08
C PHE A 94 2.39 -9.45 -10.97
N ARG A 95 3.12 -9.49 -9.86
CA ARG A 95 2.75 -10.29 -8.69
C ARG A 95 1.82 -9.49 -7.78
N LEU A 96 0.78 -10.14 -7.26
CA LEU A 96 -0.09 -9.58 -6.23
C LEU A 96 0.31 -10.09 -4.83
N ASN A 97 0.13 -9.25 -3.81
CA ASN A 97 0.36 -9.61 -2.42
C ASN A 97 -0.61 -10.73 -2.01
N SER A 98 -0.05 -11.86 -1.62
CA SER A 98 -0.77 -13.10 -1.30
C SER A 98 -1.04 -13.32 0.20
N GLU A 99 -0.54 -12.44 1.07
CA GLU A 99 -0.73 -12.53 2.52
C GLU A 99 -2.20 -12.34 2.89
N GLY A 100 -2.81 -13.29 3.62
CA GLY A 100 -4.26 -13.30 3.86
C GLY A 100 -5.13 -13.57 2.61
N GLY A 101 -4.52 -14.06 1.51
CA GLY A 101 -5.16 -14.21 0.20
C GLY A 101 -5.02 -12.95 -0.66
N VAL A 102 -5.05 -13.09 -1.99
CA VAL A 102 -4.86 -11.94 -2.92
C VAL A 102 -5.89 -10.84 -2.71
N LEU A 103 -7.15 -11.22 -2.47
CA LEU A 103 -8.27 -10.30 -2.28
C LEU A 103 -8.65 -10.23 -0.80
N LYS A 104 -8.41 -9.07 -0.19
CA LYS A 104 -8.81 -8.76 1.18
C LYS A 104 -10.21 -8.18 1.15
N VAL A 105 -11.10 -8.69 1.99
CA VAL A 105 -12.50 -8.30 2.02
C VAL A 105 -12.85 -7.90 3.44
N SER A 106 -13.38 -6.69 3.61
CA SER A 106 -13.82 -6.20 4.91
C SER A 106 -14.93 -7.09 5.50
N PRO A 107 -15.12 -7.13 6.83
CA PRO A 107 -16.18 -7.94 7.45
C PRO A 107 -17.60 -7.60 6.97
N ASP A 108 -17.85 -6.36 6.57
CA ASP A 108 -19.13 -5.93 5.97
C ASP A 108 -19.29 -6.34 4.49
N GLY A 109 -18.23 -6.85 3.86
CA GLY A 109 -18.19 -7.26 2.46
C GLY A 109 -18.17 -6.10 1.46
N LEU A 110 -18.06 -4.84 1.91
CA LEU A 110 -18.24 -3.65 1.07
C LEU A 110 -16.94 -2.96 0.66
N LEU A 111 -15.81 -3.35 1.22
CA LEU A 111 -14.48 -2.88 0.82
C LEU A 111 -13.63 -4.10 0.42
N LEU A 112 -13.24 -4.12 -0.85
CA LEU A 112 -12.39 -5.14 -1.43
C LEU A 112 -11.07 -4.50 -1.83
N GLN A 113 -9.95 -5.11 -1.43
CA GLN A 113 -8.62 -4.57 -1.66
C GLN A 113 -7.66 -5.66 -2.13
N SER A 114 -6.74 -5.28 -3.01
CA SER A 114 -5.58 -6.06 -3.43
C SER A 114 -4.43 -5.10 -3.69
N SER A 115 -3.21 -5.60 -3.74
CA SER A 115 -2.02 -4.79 -4.02
C SER A 115 -0.98 -5.60 -4.78
N THR A 116 -0.13 -4.91 -5.54
CA THR A 116 1.08 -5.54 -6.07
C THR A 116 2.04 -5.86 -4.92
N VAL A 117 2.94 -6.82 -5.13
CA VAL A 117 4.17 -6.88 -4.35
C VAL A 117 4.99 -5.62 -4.67
N ALA A 118 5.64 -5.04 -3.66
CA ALA A 118 6.43 -3.82 -3.86
C ALA A 118 7.61 -4.06 -4.80
N ASP A 119 7.97 -3.00 -5.54
CA ASP A 119 9.24 -2.99 -6.26
C ASP A 119 10.41 -2.96 -5.28
N SER A 120 11.60 -3.30 -5.77
CA SER A 120 12.84 -3.18 -4.99
C SER A 120 13.89 -2.41 -5.77
N MET A 121 14.69 -1.62 -5.06
CA MET A 121 15.78 -0.83 -5.65
C MET A 121 17.10 -1.07 -4.91
N PRO A 122 18.26 -0.92 -5.57
CA PRO A 122 19.54 -0.89 -4.88
C PRO A 122 19.64 0.37 -4.02
N PHE A 123 20.01 0.19 -2.75
CA PHE A 123 20.28 1.27 -1.81
C PHE A 123 21.70 1.15 -1.27
N GLN A 124 22.49 2.21 -1.47
CA GLN A 124 23.84 2.29 -0.93
C GLN A 124 23.80 2.92 0.47
N PHE A 125 24.14 2.14 1.49
CA PHE A 125 24.19 2.51 2.90
C PHE A 125 25.46 3.30 3.24
N SER A 126 25.47 3.95 4.40
CA SER A 126 26.59 4.82 4.84
C SER A 126 27.85 4.05 5.24
N ASP A 127 27.74 2.76 5.56
CA ASP A 127 28.86 1.84 5.80
C ASP A 127 29.42 1.21 4.51
N GLY A 128 28.94 1.64 3.35
CA GLY A 128 29.44 1.24 2.03
C GLY A 128 28.76 0.01 1.43
N ALA A 129 27.89 -0.69 2.18
CA ALA A 129 27.10 -1.79 1.64
C ALA A 129 26.09 -1.28 0.60
N THR A 130 25.82 -2.08 -0.44
CA THR A 130 24.73 -1.83 -1.40
C THR A 130 23.82 -3.04 -1.41
N GLU A 131 22.58 -2.85 -0.98
CA GLU A 131 21.61 -3.94 -0.84
C GLU A 131 20.27 -3.57 -1.48
N SER A 132 19.49 -4.57 -1.83
CA SER A 132 18.15 -4.35 -2.37
C SER A 132 17.16 -4.08 -1.24
N VAL A 133 16.40 -2.99 -1.35
CA VAL A 133 15.39 -2.59 -0.35
C VAL A 133 14.01 -2.44 -0.99
N PRO A 134 12.91 -2.74 -0.25
CA PRO A 134 11.55 -2.49 -0.71
C PRO A 134 11.30 -0.99 -0.94
N CYS A 135 10.64 -0.68 -2.05
CA CYS A 135 10.12 0.64 -2.37
C CYS A 135 8.61 0.67 -2.16
N SER A 136 7.88 1.34 -3.06
CA SER A 136 6.44 1.47 -3.05
C SER A 136 5.74 0.31 -3.78
N TYR A 137 4.44 0.20 -3.57
CA TYR A 137 3.54 -0.69 -4.33
C TYR A 137 2.33 0.09 -4.85
N ILE A 138 1.49 -0.56 -5.66
CA ILE A 138 0.19 -0.02 -6.08
C ILE A 138 -0.91 -0.87 -5.45
N GLU A 139 -1.88 -0.22 -4.84
CA GLU A 139 -3.09 -0.85 -4.32
C GLU A 139 -4.25 -0.67 -5.32
N PHE A 140 -5.20 -1.59 -5.29
CA PHE A 140 -6.46 -1.55 -6.00
C PHE A 140 -7.59 -1.74 -4.99
N ALA A 141 -8.61 -0.89 -5.07
CA ALA A 141 -9.76 -0.97 -4.17
C ALA A 141 -11.09 -0.86 -4.92
N GLU A 142 -12.03 -1.72 -4.55
CA GLU A 142 -13.42 -1.65 -4.98
C GLU A 142 -14.31 -1.39 -3.77
N ARG A 143 -15.06 -0.29 -3.82
CA ARG A 143 -16.00 0.12 -2.76
C ARG A 143 -17.42 -0.15 -3.24
N LEU A 144 -18.13 -1.05 -2.58
CA LEU A 144 -19.50 -1.40 -2.92
C LEU A 144 -20.50 -0.39 -2.36
N VAL A 145 -21.69 -0.38 -2.96
CA VAL A 145 -22.80 0.50 -2.59
C VAL A 145 -23.34 0.12 -1.22
N LEU A 146 -23.55 1.10 -0.35
CA LEU A 146 -24.10 0.88 0.98
C LEU A 146 -25.54 0.35 0.89
N PRO A 147 -25.98 -0.52 1.83
CA PRO A 147 -27.29 -1.17 1.75
C PRO A 147 -28.48 -0.21 1.56
N GLN A 148 -28.44 0.98 2.18
CA GLN A 148 -29.50 1.99 2.04
C GLN A 148 -29.67 2.57 0.63
N TYR A 149 -28.67 2.39 -0.25
CA TYR A 149 -28.69 2.85 -1.64
C TYR A 149 -28.87 1.69 -2.64
N LYS A 150 -29.21 0.48 -2.17
CA LYS A 150 -29.37 -0.71 -3.02
C LYS A 150 -30.47 -0.57 -4.10
N ASN A 151 -31.46 0.29 -3.86
CA ASN A 151 -32.57 0.50 -4.80
C ASN A 151 -32.28 1.60 -5.84
N LEU A 152 -31.04 2.10 -5.92
CA LEU A 152 -30.64 2.93 -7.06
C LEU A 152 -30.76 2.08 -8.34
N PRO A 153 -31.29 2.63 -9.45
CA PRO A 153 -31.67 1.86 -10.64
C PRO A 153 -30.50 1.22 -11.42
N ALA A 154 -29.29 1.19 -10.84
CA ALA A 154 -28.06 0.66 -11.42
C ALA A 154 -27.79 -0.83 -11.14
N ILE A 155 -28.57 -1.49 -10.29
CA ILE A 155 -28.21 -2.81 -9.75
C ILE A 155 -28.79 -3.99 -10.56
N GLU A 156 -29.77 -3.76 -11.43
CA GLU A 156 -30.31 -4.82 -12.31
C GLU A 156 -30.36 -4.29 -13.75
N LEU A 157 -29.61 -4.90 -14.68
CA LEU A 157 -29.97 -5.13 -16.10
C LEU A 157 -28.77 -5.58 -16.95
N GLY A 158 -29.04 -6.45 -17.93
CA GLY A 158 -28.08 -7.27 -18.69
C GLY A 158 -27.49 -6.68 -19.97
N ASN A 159 -27.44 -5.35 -20.17
CA ASN A 159 -26.70 -4.74 -21.27
C ASN A 159 -25.62 -3.74 -20.79
N ALA A 160 -24.41 -3.85 -21.34
CA ALA A 160 -23.24 -3.09 -20.87
C ALA A 160 -23.40 -1.56 -21.01
N ASP A 161 -24.00 -1.09 -22.11
CA ASP A 161 -24.13 0.35 -22.39
C ASP A 161 -25.14 1.07 -21.49
N LEU A 162 -26.23 0.40 -21.08
CA LEU A 162 -27.19 0.97 -20.12
C LEU A 162 -26.65 0.90 -18.69
N LYS A 163 -25.90 -0.17 -18.37
CA LYS A 163 -25.25 -0.36 -17.07
C LYS A 163 -24.28 0.78 -16.77
N ILE A 164 -23.50 1.25 -17.75
CA ILE A 164 -22.59 2.40 -17.58
C ILE A 164 -23.37 3.68 -17.25
N LYS A 165 -24.43 4.00 -18.01
CA LYS A 165 -25.26 5.20 -17.78
C LYS A 165 -26.00 5.18 -16.43
N LEU A 166 -26.49 4.02 -16.01
CA LEU A 166 -27.16 3.90 -14.71
C LEU A 166 -26.17 3.98 -13.55
N MET A 167 -24.95 3.45 -13.72
CA MET A 167 -23.89 3.54 -12.71
C MET A 167 -23.34 4.96 -12.51
N GLU A 168 -23.55 5.90 -13.45
CA GLU A 168 -23.26 7.33 -13.23
C GLU A 168 -24.13 7.95 -12.11
N GLN A 169 -25.27 7.33 -11.78
CA GLN A 169 -26.10 7.76 -10.65
C GLN A 169 -25.49 7.36 -9.30
N VAL A 170 -24.63 6.33 -9.28
CA VAL A 170 -23.93 5.88 -8.07
C VAL A 170 -22.67 6.72 -7.86
N LYS A 171 -22.79 7.75 -7.03
CA LYS A 171 -21.69 8.61 -6.58
C LYS A 171 -20.88 7.98 -5.44
N GLU A 172 -19.70 8.54 -5.15
CA GLU A 172 -18.78 7.98 -4.16
C GLU A 172 -19.39 7.93 -2.75
N PHE A 173 -20.18 8.93 -2.37
CA PHE A 173 -20.87 8.96 -1.07
C PHE A 173 -21.97 7.90 -0.93
N HIS A 174 -22.37 7.22 -2.01
CA HIS A 174 -23.25 6.05 -1.94
C HIS A 174 -22.49 4.76 -1.62
N ARG A 175 -21.16 4.78 -1.58
CA ARG A 175 -20.29 3.61 -1.40
C ARG A 175 -19.69 3.58 0.00
N ARG A 176 -19.18 2.41 0.41
CA ARG A 176 -18.45 2.25 1.67
C ARG A 176 -17.20 3.14 1.69
N ASP A 177 -17.22 4.16 2.53
CA ASP A 177 -16.10 5.07 2.78
C ASP A 177 -15.25 4.61 3.97
N GLY A 178 -14.00 5.06 4.08
CA GLY A 178 -13.05 4.71 5.15
C GLY A 178 -12.23 3.44 4.86
N PHE A 179 -11.53 2.95 5.88
CA PHE A 179 -10.65 1.77 5.81
C PHE A 179 -11.19 0.61 6.66
N GLU A 180 -10.51 -0.52 6.60
CA GLU A 180 -10.73 -1.68 7.48
C GLU A 180 -9.35 -2.16 7.98
N VAL A 181 -9.22 -2.36 9.29
CA VAL A 181 -7.94 -2.60 9.95
C VAL A 181 -7.35 -3.96 9.54
N GLY A 182 -8.15 -5.02 9.53
CA GLY A 182 -7.70 -6.35 9.11
C GLY A 182 -7.22 -6.39 7.65
N ASN A 183 -7.88 -5.66 6.76
CA ASN A 183 -7.41 -5.49 5.38
C ASN A 183 -6.09 -4.71 5.36
N ALA A 184 -6.01 -3.57 6.03
CA ALA A 184 -4.84 -2.71 6.03
C ALA A 184 -3.60 -3.44 6.57
N ASP A 185 -3.75 -4.18 7.67
CA ASP A 185 -2.68 -4.98 8.27
C ASP A 185 -2.05 -5.93 7.25
N LYS A 186 -2.87 -6.57 6.41
CA LYS A 186 -2.39 -7.50 5.37
C LYS A 186 -1.84 -6.80 4.12
N ILE A 187 -2.28 -5.58 3.83
CA ILE A 187 -1.77 -4.78 2.72
C ILE A 187 -0.39 -4.18 3.05
N PHE A 188 -0.12 -3.84 4.31
CA PHE A 188 1.22 -3.39 4.74
C PHE A 188 2.32 -4.41 4.43
N GLU A 189 1.98 -5.70 4.43
CA GLU A 189 2.89 -6.80 4.09
C GLU A 189 3.32 -6.81 2.61
N SER A 190 2.82 -5.90 1.76
CA SER A 190 3.22 -5.80 0.34
C SER A 190 4.70 -5.43 0.18
N THR A 191 5.30 -4.80 1.18
CA THR A 191 6.73 -4.48 1.24
C THR A 191 7.56 -5.51 2.00
N SER A 192 6.95 -6.62 2.44
CA SER A 192 7.62 -7.58 3.29
C SER A 192 8.66 -8.41 2.55
N LYS A 193 9.68 -8.85 3.30
CA LYS A 193 10.72 -9.72 2.73
C LYS A 193 10.13 -11.03 2.20
N ASP A 194 9.11 -11.54 2.87
CA ASP A 194 8.40 -12.76 2.48
C ASP A 194 7.66 -12.59 1.16
N GLN A 195 6.95 -11.47 0.94
CA GLN A 195 6.31 -11.22 -0.36
C GLN A 195 7.34 -10.99 -1.47
N LEU A 196 8.42 -10.26 -1.19
CA LEU A 196 9.47 -9.98 -2.17
C LEU A 196 10.17 -11.25 -2.65
N SER A 197 10.47 -12.18 -1.73
CA SER A 197 11.25 -13.40 -1.99
C SER A 197 10.47 -14.58 -2.58
N ARG A 198 9.13 -14.54 -2.58
CA ARG A 198 8.30 -15.59 -3.20
C ARG A 198 8.53 -15.65 -4.71
N VAL A 199 9.11 -16.76 -5.18
CA VAL A 199 9.19 -17.05 -6.62
C VAL A 199 7.78 -17.36 -7.12
N GLY A 200 7.33 -16.63 -8.15
CA GLY A 200 6.04 -16.83 -8.81
C GLY A 200 6.04 -18.06 -9.72
#